data_AF-A0A7W5PP54-F1
#
_entry.id   AF-A0A7W5PP54-F1
#
_cell.length_a   1.000
_cell.length_b   1.000
_cell.length_c   1.000
_cell.angle_alpha   90.00
_cell.angle_beta   90.00
_cell.angle_gamma   90.00
#
_symmetry.space_group_name_H-M   'P 1'
#
loop_
_entity.id
_entity.type
_entity.pdbx_description
1 polymer ?
#
loop_
_entity_poly.entity_id
_entity_poly.type
_entity_poly.pdbx_seq_one_letter_code
_entity_poly.pdbx_strand_id
1 'polypeptide(L)' 'MSYDLIQTASVIRYPYLWAREAGRGETEGRKERPVAVGVRMVQR' A
#
# COMPACT_ATOMS: atom_id res chain seq x y z
N MET A 1 -12.10 4.01 -10.55
CA MET A 1 -12.28 3.06 -9.43
C MET A 1 -12.74 3.86 -8.23
N SER A 2 -13.92 3.60 -7.66
CA SER A 2 -14.24 4.11 -6.32
C SER A 2 -13.47 3.26 -5.29
N TYR A 3 -12.80 3.91 -4.34
CA TYR A 3 -12.05 3.25 -3.28
C TYR A 3 -12.93 2.95 -2.06
N ASP A 4 -14.20 3.37 -2.08
CA ASP A 4 -15.12 3.32 -0.95
C ASP A 4 -15.49 1.88 -0.54
N LEU A 5 -15.26 0.92 -1.44
CA LEU A 5 -15.50 -0.51 -1.20
C LEU A 5 -14.29 -1.24 -0.61
N ILE A 6 -13.12 -0.61 -0.51
CA ILE A 6 -11.92 -1.28 0.01
C ILE A 6 -12.05 -1.49 1.51
N GLN A 7 -12.06 -2.74 1.94
CA GLN A 7 -12.12 -3.15 3.35
C GLN A 7 -10.76 -3.66 3.85
N THR A 8 -10.55 -3.68 5.16
CA THR A 8 -9.45 -4.42 5.79
C THR A 8 -9.43 -5.87 5.28
N ALA A 9 -8.25 -6.44 5.10
CA ALA A 9 -8.01 -7.76 4.51
C ALA A 9 -8.35 -7.89 3.01
N SER A 10 -8.80 -6.83 2.33
CA SER A 10 -8.91 -6.85 0.86
C SER A 10 -7.55 -7.02 0.21
N VAL A 11 -7.49 -7.78 -0.88
CA VAL A 11 -6.30 -7.88 -1.74
C VAL A 11 -6.48 -6.95 -2.93
N ILE A 12 -5.57 -5.99 -3.09
CA ILE A 12 -5.60 -5.00 -4.18
C ILE A 12 -4.31 -5.03 -4.99
N ARG A 13 -4.36 -4.50 -6.21
CA ARG A 13 -3.15 -4.12 -6.95
C ARG A 13 -2.81 -2.68 -6.60
N TYR A 14 -1.66 -2.50 -5.97
CA TYR A 14 -1.14 -1.17 -5.61
C TYR A 14 0.37 -1.16 -5.87
N PRO A 15 0.86 -0.44 -6.89
CA PRO A 15 2.29 -0.33 -7.16
C PRO A 15 3.00 0.41 -6.03
N TYR A 16 3.90 -0.26 -5.32
CA TYR A 16 4.61 0.30 -4.17
C TYR A 16 6.13 0.28 -4.35
N LEU A 17 6.83 1.17 -3.65
CA LEU A 17 8.29 1.12 -3.52
C LEU A 17 8.67 0.35 -2.25
N TRP A 18 9.84 -0.30 -2.23
CA TRP A 18 10.37 -0.82 -0.97
C TRP A 18 10.52 0.32 0.04
N ALA A 19 10.34 0.05 1.33
CA ALA A 19 10.38 1.08 2.37
C ALA A 19 11.66 1.96 2.32
N ARG A 20 12.81 1.34 2.01
CA ARG A 20 14.10 2.06 1.84
C ARG A 20 14.16 2.97 0.61
N GLU A 21 13.49 2.60 -0.48
CA GLU A 21 13.43 3.38 -1.73
C GLU A 21 12.49 4.57 -1.53
N ALA A 22 11.31 4.31 -0.95
CA ALA A 22 10.36 5.36 -0.56
C ALA A 22 10.99 6.37 0.43
N GLY A 23 11.74 5.88 1.43
CA GLY A 23 12.43 6.73 2.41
C GLY A 23 13.54 7.61 1.80
N ARG A 24 14.02 7.29 0.59
CA ARG A 24 14.97 8.11 -0.17
C ARG A 24 14.29 9.09 -1.14
N GLY A 25 12.96 9.09 -1.21
CA GLY A 25 12.20 9.96 -2.11
C GLY A 25 12.18 9.49 -3.57
N GLU A 26 12.53 8.23 -3.83
CA GLU A 26 12.45 7.67 -5.18
C GLU A 26 11.00 7.67 -5.71
N THR A 27 10.86 7.74 -7.03
CA THR A 27 9.54 7.73 -7.70
C THR A 27 9.42 6.67 -8.79
N GLU A 28 10.50 6.00 -9.16
CA GLU A 28 10.55 5.00 -10.24
C GLU A 28 10.77 3.58 -9.69
N GLY A 29 10.42 2.56 -10.48
CA GLY A 29 10.65 1.17 -10.10
C GLY A 29 9.63 0.57 -9.12
N ARG A 30 8.43 1.13 -9.02
CA ARG A 30 7.32 0.57 -8.22
C ARG A 30 7.05 -0.89 -8.59
N LYS A 31 6.84 -1.73 -7.59
CA LYS A 31 6.60 -3.16 -7.74
C LYS A 31 5.12 -3.41 -7.88
N GLU A 32 4.72 -4.00 -8.99
CA GLU A 32 3.34 -4.38 -9.23
C GLU A 32 3.08 -5.78 -8.68
N ARG A 33 2.45 -5.84 -7.51
CA ARG A 33 2.16 -7.08 -6.79
C ARG A 33 0.77 -7.02 -6.13
N PRO A 34 0.11 -8.16 -5.90
CA PRO A 34 -1.03 -8.20 -4.99
C PRO A 34 -0.57 -7.83 -3.58
N VAL A 35 -1.34 -6.97 -2.90
CA VAL A 35 -1.07 -6.54 -1.52
C VAL A 35 -2.34 -6.61 -0.68
N ALA A 36 -2.21 -6.93 0.61
CA ALA A 36 -3.32 -6.94 1.55
C ALA A 36 -3.47 -5.59 2.27
N VAL A 37 -4.71 -5.13 2.44
CA VAL A 37 -5.02 -3.89 3.17
C VAL A 37 -5.04 -4.15 4.68
N GLY A 38 -4.19 -3.44 5.41
CA GLY A 38 -4.17 -3.44 6.88
C GLY A 38 -4.56 -2.08 7.44
N VAL A 39 -5.20 -2.07 8.62
CA VAL A 39 -5.48 -0.84 9.37
C VAL A 39 -4.58 -0.77 10.60
N ARG A 40 -3.94 0.38 10.81
CA ARG A 40 -3.23 0.66 12.06
C ARG A 40 -4.17 1.43 12.97
N MET A 41 -4.58 0.80 14.07
CA MET A 41 -5.28 1.51 15.14
C MET A 41 -4.26 2.14 16.08
N VAL A 42 -4.51 3.38 16.50
CA VAL A 42 -3.70 4.05 17.51
C VAL A 42 -4.11 3.48 18.87
N GLN A 43 -3.16 2.97 19.66
CA GLN A 43 -3.44 2.61 21.06
C GLN A 43 -3.48 3.89 21.90
N ARG A 44 -4.43 3.92 22.85
CA ARG A 44 -4.53 4.95 23.89
C ARG A 44 -3.54 4.71 25.01
#